data_AF-A0A7X9DBA2-F1
#
_entry.id   AF-A0A7X9DBA2-F1
#
_cell.length_a   1.000
_cell.length_b   1.000
_cell.length_c   1.000
_cell.angle_alpha   90.00
_cell.angle_beta   90.00
_cell.angle_gamma   90.00
#
_symmetry.space_group_name_H-M   'P 1'
#
loop_
_entity.id
_entity.type
_entity.pdbx_description
1 polymer ?
#
loop_
_entity_poly.entity_id
_entity_poly.type
_entity_poly.pdbx_seq_one_letter_code
_entity_poly.pdbx_strand_id
1 'polypeptide(L)'
;MDYIILLQAKEIKYFGAGMNSQEASKPLILKHNNITIGFLGYCTNSTGYGYLPVAGINNPGINNLETTNYISQIKNTKRKCDYLFMLIHWGNEHTFFPPYMCKKIAYEMIQSGADGIIGSHPHRIQSKIIYKNKPIFFSILALKKTEQ
;
A
#
# COMPACT_ATOMS: atom_id res chain seq x y z
N MET A 1 -2.45 -3.26 -18.14
CA MET A 1 -1.46 -4.34 -17.92
C MET A 1 -0.10 -3.97 -18.50
N ASP A 2 -0.06 -3.14 -19.53
CA ASP A 2 1.17 -2.61 -20.17
C ASP A 2 2.10 -1.84 -19.24
N TYR A 3 1.56 -1.21 -18.18
CA TYR A 3 2.36 -0.42 -17.25
C TYR A 3 3.40 -1.23 -16.47
N ILE A 4 3.11 -2.47 -16.09
CA ILE A 4 4.08 -3.31 -15.36
C ILE A 4 5.23 -3.69 -16.29
N ILE A 5 4.92 -4.07 -17.53
CA ILE A 5 5.91 -4.35 -18.57
C ILE A 5 6.78 -3.12 -18.84
N LEU A 6 6.17 -1.93 -18.90
CA LEU A 6 6.90 -0.67 -19.08
C LEU A 6 7.85 -0.39 -17.89
N LEU A 7 7.38 -0.57 -16.65
CA LEU A 7 8.21 -0.38 -15.46
C LEU A 7 9.40 -1.33 -15.45
N GLN A 8 9.17 -2.61 -15.78
CA GLN A 8 10.24 -3.61 -15.94
C GLN A 8 11.25 -3.20 -17.02
N ALA A 9 10.76 -2.81 -18.21
CA ALA A 9 11.60 -2.38 -19.33
C ALA A 9 12.40 -1.09 -19.03
N LYS A 10 11.93 -0.26 -18.11
CA LYS A 10 12.61 0.95 -17.63
C LYS A 10 13.40 0.74 -16.35
N GLU A 11 13.47 -0.49 -15.85
CA GLU A 11 14.13 -0.85 -14.58
C GLU A 11 13.63 -0.05 -13.37
N ILE A 12 12.38 0.43 -13.43
CA ILE A 12 11.74 1.15 -12.34
C ILE A 12 11.17 0.10 -11.39
N LYS A 13 11.61 0.15 -10.14
CA LYS A 13 11.13 -0.76 -9.09
C LYS A 13 9.68 -0.44 -8.73
N TYR A 14 8.88 -1.47 -8.54
CA TYR A 14 7.46 -1.37 -8.18
C TYR A 14 7.08 -2.45 -7.16
N PHE A 15 5.91 -2.28 -6.56
CA PHE A 15 5.32 -3.20 -5.59
C PHE A 15 3.81 -2.95 -5.48
N GLY A 16 3.06 -3.91 -4.93
CA GLY A 16 1.61 -3.79 -4.76
C GLY A 16 0.78 -4.00 -6.03
N ALA A 17 1.44 -4.36 -7.13
CA ALA A 17 0.85 -4.81 -8.38
C ALA A 17 1.83 -5.75 -9.10
N GLY A 18 1.32 -6.64 -9.96
CA GLY A 18 2.13 -7.64 -10.65
C GLY A 18 1.38 -8.29 -11.80
N MET A 19 2.07 -9.10 -12.61
CA MET A 19 1.50 -9.87 -13.72
C MET A 19 0.67 -11.07 -13.23
N ASN A 20 0.82 -11.42 -11.96
CA ASN A 20 0.04 -12.40 -11.23
C ASN A 20 0.04 -12.09 -9.72
N SER A 21 -0.74 -12.85 -8.96
CA SER A 21 -0.91 -12.68 -7.51
C SER A 21 0.39 -12.85 -6.72
N GLN A 22 1.29 -13.73 -7.16
CA GLN A 22 2.58 -13.95 -6.50
C GLN A 22 3.50 -12.74 -6.68
N GLU A 23 3.54 -12.16 -7.88
CA GLU A 23 4.31 -10.95 -8.15
C GLU A 23 3.70 -9.73 -7.45
N ALA A 24 2.39 -9.56 -7.51
CA ALA A 24 1.70 -8.43 -6.88
C ALA A 24 1.92 -8.38 -5.37
N SER A 25 1.97 -9.56 -4.74
CA SER A 25 2.22 -9.71 -3.29
C SER A 25 3.69 -9.64 -2.87
N LYS A 26 4.62 -9.52 -3.84
CA LYS A 26 6.05 -9.48 -3.54
C LYS A 26 6.41 -8.14 -2.86
N PRO A 27 7.06 -8.16 -1.69
CA PRO A 27 7.57 -6.94 -1.08
C PRO A 27 8.72 -6.37 -1.90
N LEU A 28 8.82 -5.04 -1.95
CA LEU A 28 10.02 -4.37 -2.41
C LEU A 28 10.97 -4.18 -1.23
N ILE A 29 12.16 -4.77 -1.30
CA ILE A 29 13.20 -4.60 -0.28
C ILE A 29 14.37 -3.86 -0.92
N LEU A 30 14.72 -2.72 -0.36
CA LEU A 30 15.82 -1.88 -0.78
C LEU A 30 16.90 -1.90 0.30
N LYS A 31 18.16 -2.07 -0.09
CA LYS A 31 19.31 -1.89 0.79
C LYS A 31 20.03 -0.61 0.39
N HIS A 32 20.23 0.28 1.36
CA HIS A 32 21.05 1.47 1.20
C HIS A 32 22.01 1.55 2.38
N ASN A 33 23.31 1.47 2.09
CA ASN A 33 24.36 1.29 3.09
C ASN A 33 24.08 0.05 3.98
N ASN A 34 24.02 0.24 5.29
CA ASN A 34 23.76 -0.80 6.27
C ASN A 34 22.28 -0.86 6.69
N ILE A 35 21.39 -0.13 6.01
CA ILE A 35 19.96 -0.11 6.32
C ILE A 35 19.18 -0.78 5.19
N THR A 36 18.26 -1.66 5.58
CA THR A 36 17.35 -2.38 4.71
C THR A 36 15.93 -1.89 4.96
N ILE A 37 15.27 -1.41 3.90
CA ILE A 37 13.91 -0.85 3.95
C ILE A 37 12.99 -1.73 3.10
N GLY A 38 11.96 -2.28 3.72
CA GLY A 38 10.90 -3.03 3.06
C GLY A 38 9.68 -2.16 2.79
N PHE A 39 9.00 -2.45 1.68
CA PHE A 39 7.74 -1.85 1.29
C PHE A 39 6.74 -2.93 0.93
N LEU A 40 5.52 -2.78 1.42
CA LEU A 40 4.37 -3.56 1.01
C LEU A 40 3.26 -2.63 0.55
N GLY A 41 2.63 -2.99 -0.57
CA GLY A 41 1.61 -2.19 -1.23
C GLY A 41 0.30 -2.96 -1.30
N TYR A 42 -0.81 -2.32 -0.97
CA TYR A 42 -2.14 -2.91 -1.09
C TYR A 42 -3.18 -1.90 -1.55
N CYS A 43 -4.23 -2.41 -2.18
CA CYS A 43 -5.43 -1.66 -2.53
C CYS A 43 -6.65 -2.32 -1.88
N THR A 44 -7.56 -1.52 -1.30
CA THR A 44 -8.82 -2.02 -0.72
C THR A 44 -9.95 -1.98 -1.75
N ASN A 45 -10.94 -2.86 -1.58
CA ASN A 45 -12.13 -2.91 -2.43
C ASN A 45 -12.96 -1.62 -2.39
N SER A 46 -12.80 -0.82 -1.34
CA SER A 46 -13.49 0.46 -1.17
C SER A 46 -13.07 1.55 -2.16
N THR A 47 -12.03 1.31 -2.97
CA THR A 47 -11.38 2.34 -3.80
C THR A 47 -11.83 2.37 -5.26
N GLY A 48 -12.88 1.63 -5.63
CA GLY A 48 -13.40 1.64 -6.99
C GLY A 48 -14.91 1.42 -7.06
N TYR A 49 -15.56 2.15 -7.96
CA TYR A 49 -16.93 1.92 -8.42
C TYR A 49 -17.02 0.66 -9.31
N GLY A 50 -16.64 -0.50 -8.77
CA GLY A 50 -16.76 -1.81 -9.42
C GLY A 50 -15.63 -2.17 -10.37
N TYR A 51 -14.73 -3.06 -9.93
CA TYR A 51 -13.64 -3.70 -10.71
C TYR A 51 -12.31 -2.97 -10.76
N LEU A 52 -11.61 -2.96 -9.62
CA LEU A 52 -10.15 -2.98 -9.65
C LEU A 52 -9.70 -4.36 -10.15
N PRO A 53 -8.82 -4.45 -11.16
CA PRO A 53 -8.29 -5.74 -11.59
C PRO A 53 -7.41 -6.29 -10.47
N VAL A 54 -7.93 -7.26 -9.71
CA VAL A 54 -7.16 -7.99 -8.70
C VAL A 54 -6.28 -9.02 -9.39
N ALA A 55 -5.00 -9.07 -8.99
CA ALA A 55 -4.07 -10.03 -9.57
C ALA A 55 -4.50 -11.47 -9.23
N GLY A 56 -4.70 -12.29 -10.26
CA GLY A 56 -4.99 -13.72 -10.12
C GLY A 56 -3.78 -14.57 -10.48
N ILE A 57 -3.96 -15.87 -10.69
CA ILE A 57 -2.85 -16.78 -10.98
C ILE A 57 -2.18 -16.43 -12.32
N ASN A 58 -2.97 -16.11 -13.35
CA ASN A 58 -2.49 -15.86 -14.71
C ASN A 58 -2.96 -14.50 -15.28
N ASN A 59 -3.43 -13.60 -14.42
CA ASN A 59 -3.84 -12.28 -14.81
C ASN A 59 -3.22 -11.25 -13.88
N PRO A 60 -2.81 -10.10 -14.41
CA PRO A 60 -2.20 -9.06 -13.61
C PRO A 60 -3.24 -8.40 -12.72
N GLY A 61 -2.74 -7.57 -11.84
CA GLY A 61 -3.58 -6.65 -11.11
C GLY A 61 -2.89 -6.09 -9.90
N ILE A 62 -3.71 -5.48 -9.06
CA ILE A 62 -3.28 -4.98 -7.76
C ILE A 62 -3.22 -6.11 -6.73
N ASN A 63 -2.40 -5.89 -5.71
CA ASN A 63 -2.36 -6.70 -4.51
C ASN A 63 -3.53 -6.30 -3.60
N ASN A 64 -4.60 -7.09 -3.62
CA ASN A 64 -5.81 -6.75 -2.89
C ASN A 64 -5.66 -7.06 -1.38
N LEU A 65 -6.03 -6.10 -0.53
CA LEU A 65 -5.87 -6.27 0.92
C LEU A 65 -6.81 -7.35 1.47
N GLU A 66 -8.06 -7.40 1.00
CA GLU A 66 -9.10 -8.29 1.51
C GLU A 66 -8.87 -9.76 1.14
N THR A 67 -8.24 -10.06 0.01
CA THR A 67 -7.92 -11.43 -0.41
C THR A 67 -6.53 -11.89 0.02
N THR A 68 -5.76 -11.07 0.75
CA THR A 68 -4.40 -11.40 1.18
C THR A 68 -4.32 -11.60 2.69
N ASN A 69 -3.44 -12.50 3.12
CA ASN A 69 -3.06 -12.59 4.53
C ASN A 69 -1.95 -11.56 4.82
N TYR A 70 -2.31 -10.27 4.79
CA TYR A 70 -1.37 -9.16 4.93
C TYR A 70 -0.64 -9.19 6.29
N ILE A 71 -1.29 -9.67 7.36
CA ILE A 71 -0.65 -9.82 8.69
C ILE A 71 0.55 -10.76 8.62
N SER A 72 0.38 -11.94 8.02
CA SER A 72 1.48 -12.90 7.84
C SER A 72 2.58 -12.32 6.95
N GLN A 73 2.22 -11.63 5.88
CA GLN A 73 3.19 -10.98 4.98
C GLN A 73 4.00 -9.89 5.68
N ILE A 74 3.38 -9.05 6.51
CA ILE A 74 4.06 -8.03 7.31
C ILE A 74 5.06 -8.71 8.24
N LYS A 75 4.63 -9.71 9.03
CA LYS A 75 5.51 -10.43 9.95
C LYS A 75 6.69 -11.07 9.23
N ASN A 76 6.46 -11.68 8.06
CA ASN A 76 7.48 -12.35 7.27
C ASN A 76 8.46 -11.37 6.62
N THR A 77 7.96 -10.23 6.15
CA THR A 77 8.78 -9.19 5.50
C THR A 77 9.59 -8.43 6.53
N LYS A 78 9.02 -8.11 7.70
CA LYS A 78 9.71 -7.40 8.77
C LYS A 78 10.97 -8.13 9.25
N ARG A 79 10.99 -9.47 9.23
CA ARG A 79 12.19 -10.26 9.54
C ARG A 79 13.35 -10.08 8.54
N LYS A 80 13.10 -9.44 7.41
CA LYS A 80 14.06 -9.26 6.30
C LYS A 80 14.50 -7.80 6.11
N CYS A 81 14.02 -6.87 6.94
CA CYS A 81 14.32 -5.44 6.81
C CYS A 81 14.36 -4.73 8.16
N ASP A 82 15.18 -3.70 8.28
CA ASP A 82 15.28 -2.85 9.47
C ASP A 82 14.02 -2.00 9.65
N TYR A 83 13.47 -1.47 8.55
CA TYR A 83 12.23 -0.70 8.53
C TYR A 83 11.25 -1.25 7.50
N LEU A 84 9.98 -1.35 7.86
CA LEU A 84 8.92 -1.79 6.96
C LEU A 84 7.83 -0.71 6.83
N PHE A 85 7.64 -0.18 5.63
CA PHE A 85 6.59 0.79 5.34
C PHE A 85 5.46 0.19 4.52
N MET A 86 4.24 0.63 4.82
CA MET A 86 3.04 0.23 4.11
C MET A 86 2.59 1.38 3.21
N LEU A 87 2.36 1.10 1.92
CA LEU A 87 1.69 2.02 1.01
C LEU A 87 0.29 1.48 0.72
N ILE A 88 -0.74 2.13 1.23
CA ILE A 88 -2.12 1.63 1.13
C ILE A 88 -2.98 2.60 0.33
N HIS A 89 -3.72 2.06 -0.63
CA HIS A 89 -4.75 2.79 -1.37
C HIS A 89 -6.11 2.40 -0.77
N TRP A 90 -6.76 3.32 -0.04
CA TRP A 90 -7.95 2.99 0.77
C TRP A 90 -8.94 4.14 1.02
N GLY A 91 -10.06 3.81 1.67
CA GLY A 91 -11.00 4.80 2.16
C GLY A 91 -11.92 5.30 1.05
N ASN A 92 -12.51 6.48 1.25
CA ASN A 92 -13.53 7.04 0.39
C ASN A 92 -13.04 8.34 -0.26
N GLU A 93 -13.29 8.50 -1.55
CA GLU A 93 -12.98 9.71 -2.30
C GLU A 93 -13.59 10.96 -1.66
N HIS A 94 -12.84 12.07 -1.73
CA HIS A 94 -13.29 13.41 -1.36
C HIS A 94 -13.71 13.59 0.11
N THR A 95 -13.31 12.67 0.99
CA THR A 95 -13.54 12.78 2.44
C THR A 95 -12.35 13.39 3.18
N PHE A 96 -12.61 14.28 4.12
CA PHE A 96 -11.57 14.91 4.96
C PHE A 96 -11.10 14.02 6.12
N PHE A 97 -11.91 13.04 6.51
CA PHE A 97 -11.64 12.16 7.63
C PHE A 97 -11.55 10.71 7.16
N PRO A 98 -10.55 9.95 7.65
CA PRO A 98 -10.44 8.54 7.31
C PRO A 98 -11.64 7.76 7.87
N PRO A 99 -12.22 6.82 7.09
CA PRO A 99 -13.18 5.87 7.62
C PRO A 99 -12.60 5.09 8.80
N TYR A 100 -13.48 4.66 9.72
CA TYR A 100 -13.09 3.85 10.88
C TYR A 100 -12.26 2.60 10.47
N MET A 101 -12.62 1.98 9.35
CA MET A 101 -11.95 0.78 8.87
C MET A 101 -10.48 1.03 8.48
N CYS A 102 -10.16 2.19 7.88
CA CYS A 102 -8.78 2.58 7.60
C CYS A 102 -7.96 2.68 8.90
N LYS A 103 -8.54 3.25 9.97
CA LYS A 103 -7.90 3.35 11.28
C LYS A 103 -7.65 1.98 11.90
N LYS A 104 -8.63 1.07 11.83
CA LYS A 104 -8.51 -0.29 12.34
C LYS A 104 -7.41 -1.07 11.61
N ILE A 105 -7.41 -1.09 10.27
CA ILE A 105 -6.37 -1.74 9.46
C ILE A 105 -4.99 -1.15 9.78
N ALA A 106 -4.89 0.18 9.87
CA ALA A 106 -3.62 0.83 10.19
C ALA A 106 -3.04 0.37 11.53
N TYR A 107 -3.89 0.21 12.55
CA TYR A 107 -3.46 -0.30 13.86
C TYR A 107 -3.02 -1.76 13.79
N GLU A 108 -3.75 -2.60 13.07
CA GLU A 108 -3.41 -4.02 12.87
C GLU A 108 -2.05 -4.18 12.16
N MET A 109 -1.77 -3.34 11.15
CA MET A 109 -0.49 -3.32 10.44
C MET A 109 0.69 -2.91 11.34
N ILE A 110 0.55 -1.83 12.12
CA ILE A 110 1.57 -1.41 13.08
C ILE A 110 1.81 -2.49 14.14
N GLN A 111 0.74 -3.08 14.69
CA GLN A 111 0.85 -4.17 15.66
C GLN A 111 1.53 -5.42 15.08
N SER A 112 1.41 -5.64 13.77
CA SER A 112 2.01 -6.77 13.08
C SER A 112 3.49 -6.56 12.71
N GLY A 113 4.02 -5.34 12.87
CA GLY A 113 5.45 -5.05 12.70
C GLY A 113 5.78 -3.96 11.70
N ALA A 114 4.79 -3.28 11.10
CA ALA A 114 5.05 -2.12 10.26
C ALA A 114 5.61 -0.94 11.08
N ASP A 115 6.54 -0.20 10.49
CA ASP A 115 7.18 0.98 11.08
C ASP A 115 6.56 2.30 10.66
N GLY A 116 5.69 2.28 9.64
CA GLY A 116 4.94 3.44 9.22
C GLY A 116 3.98 3.12 8.10
N ILE A 117 2.98 3.98 7.95
CA ILE A 117 1.90 3.79 6.99
C ILE A 117 1.68 5.07 6.20
N ILE A 118 1.60 4.92 4.89
CA ILE A 118 1.35 5.98 3.91
C ILE A 118 0.09 5.60 3.15
N GLY A 119 -1.00 6.28 3.47
CA GLY A 119 -2.28 6.13 2.80
C GLY A 119 -2.41 7.04 1.58
N SER A 120 -3.29 6.64 0.67
CA SER A 120 -3.71 7.38 -0.53
C SER A 120 -5.13 6.96 -0.93
N HIS A 121 -5.65 7.53 -2.03
CA HIS A 121 -6.99 7.36 -2.61
C HIS A 121 -8.00 8.49 -2.36
N PRO A 122 -8.18 9.07 -1.15
CA PRO A 122 -9.23 10.07 -0.93
C PRO A 122 -9.13 11.38 -1.75
N HIS A 123 -8.03 11.59 -2.50
CA HIS A 123 -7.70 12.83 -3.22
C HIS A 123 -7.71 14.09 -2.33
N ARG A 124 -7.64 13.89 -1.01
CA ARG A 124 -7.54 14.92 0.02
C ARG A 124 -6.44 14.52 1.01
N ILE A 125 -5.74 15.51 1.54
CA ILE A 125 -4.90 15.31 2.72
C ILE A 125 -5.83 14.95 3.88
N GLN A 126 -5.50 13.86 4.58
CA GLN A 126 -6.20 13.43 5.79
C GLN A 126 -5.27 13.47 7.00
N SER A 127 -5.80 13.18 8.18
CA SER A 127 -5.06 13.26 9.43
C SER A 127 -3.79 12.41 9.45
N LYS A 128 -2.78 12.93 10.15
CA LYS A 128 -1.59 12.18 10.60
C LYS A 128 -1.78 11.87 12.07
N ILE A 129 -1.50 10.64 12.46
CA ILE A 129 -1.44 10.24 13.88
C ILE A 129 -0.14 9.48 14.16
N ILE A 130 0.20 9.39 15.44
CA ILE A 130 1.27 8.52 15.93
C ILE A 130 0.63 7.44 16.79
N TYR A 131 0.92 6.17 16.47
CA TYR A 131 0.44 5.02 17.23
C TYR A 131 1.61 4.10 17.54
N LYS A 132 1.82 3.76 18.82
CA LYS A 132 2.99 3.00 19.30
C LYS A 132 4.33 3.57 18.78
N ASN A 133 4.46 4.89 18.79
CA ASN A 133 5.63 5.63 18.28
C ASN A 133 5.90 5.45 16.78
N LYS A 134 4.91 5.02 15.98
CA LYS A 134 5.00 4.88 14.53
C LYS A 134 4.03 5.84 13.83
N PRO A 135 4.46 6.53 12.76
CA PRO A 135 3.61 7.46 12.03
C PRO A 135 2.60 6.74 11.14
N ILE A 136 1.37 7.25 11.12
CA ILE A 136 0.30 6.85 10.21
C ILE A 136 -0.19 8.10 9.51
N PHE A 137 -0.03 8.15 8.19
CA PHE A 137 -0.64 9.16 7.33
C PHE A 137 -1.82 8.52 6.61
N PHE A 138 -3.05 8.97 6.87
CA PHE A 138 -4.22 8.33 6.27
C PHE A 138 -4.42 8.67 4.79
N SER A 139 -3.99 9.85 4.36
CA SER A 139 -3.88 10.20 2.94
C SER A 139 -2.92 11.39 2.81
N ILE A 140 -1.91 11.25 1.95
CA ILE A 140 -0.96 12.33 1.63
C ILE A 140 -1.27 13.00 0.28
N LEU A 141 -2.19 12.45 -0.51
CA LEU A 141 -2.46 12.92 -1.86
C LEU A 141 -3.55 14.00 -1.85
N ALA A 142 -3.23 15.19 -2.32
CA ALA A 142 -4.20 16.17 -2.81
C ALA A 142 -4.01 16.32 -4.32
N LEU A 143 -4.90 15.73 -5.11
CA LEU A 143 -5.07 16.16 -6.50
C LEU A 143 -6.30 17.03 -6.55
N LYS A 144 -6.08 18.33 -6.51
CA LYS A 144 -7.07 19.31 -6.95
C LYS A 144 -6.72 19.59 -8.41
N LYS A 145 -7.49 19.07 -9.37
CA LYS A 145 -7.66 19.85 -10.60
C LYS A 145 -8.44 21.09 -10.16
N THR A 146 -7.74 22.17 -9.89
CA THR A 146 -8.36 23.49 -9.99
C THR A 146 -8.60 23.70 -11.48
N GLU A 147 -9.80 23.37 -11.94
CA GLU A 147 -10.34 24.06 -13.11
C GLU A 147 -10.46 25.53 -12.69
N GLN A 148 -9.57 26.35 -13.22
CA GLN A 148 -9.80 27.77 -13.47
C GLN A 148 -10.15 27.90 -14.95
#